data_AF-A0AAV0Z9T0-F1
#
_entry.id   AF-A0AAV0Z9T0-F1
#
_cell.length_a   1.000
_cell.length_b   1.000
_cell.length_c   1.000
_cell.angle_alpha   90.00
_cell.angle_beta   90.00
_cell.angle_gamma   90.00
#
_symmetry.space_group_name_H-M   'P 1'
#
loop_
_entity.id
_entity.type
_entity.pdbx_description
1 polymer ?
#
loop_
_entity_poly.entity_id
_entity_poly.type
_entity_poly.pdbx_seq_one_letter_code
_entity_poly.pdbx_strand_id
1 'polypeptide(L)'
;MSSPILKGFIPLNTDQLYGMLLNIKEEPQTPNVPPEVMFPKINATLKEVKKEIEVGQPSNAKNNVGDLEKEVSFIKEISKSGSRGNQVFHFPAEVRLKALCPDITSCLIRDFDMGEYLPCKIIKSNKTNGEMSLGKGWYSFAKSKKLKVGDKFHCTYRSGEEILYVRLQRKGK
;
A
#
# COMPACT_ATOMS: atom_id res chain seq x y z
N MET A 1 0.77 -16.11 -46.87
CA MET A 1 -0.20 -15.34 -46.06
C MET A 1 0.44 -15.14 -44.70
N SER A 2 0.83 -13.92 -44.36
CA SER A 2 1.71 -13.61 -43.21
C SER A 2 0.96 -12.71 -42.21
N SER A 3 1.01 -13.06 -40.92
CA SER A 3 0.37 -12.36 -39.81
C SER A 3 1.00 -11.00 -39.51
N PRO A 4 0.25 -9.97 -39.07
CA PRO A 4 0.84 -8.74 -38.58
C PRO A 4 1.24 -8.85 -37.10
N ILE A 5 2.50 -8.51 -36.84
CA ILE A 5 3.15 -8.41 -35.53
C ILE A 5 2.68 -7.11 -34.85
N LEU A 6 2.07 -7.20 -33.67
CA LEU A 6 1.84 -6.07 -32.77
C LEU A 6 3.19 -5.57 -32.22
N LYS A 7 3.68 -4.44 -32.72
CA LYS A 7 4.80 -3.68 -32.15
C LYS A 7 4.26 -2.53 -31.30
N GLY A 8 4.79 -2.40 -30.08
CA GLY A 8 4.85 -1.14 -29.35
C GLY A 8 3.94 -1.03 -28.14
N PHE A 9 4.38 -1.57 -27.00
CA PHE A 9 3.94 -1.08 -25.68
C PHE A 9 5.04 -0.13 -25.19
N ILE A 10 4.78 1.18 -25.21
CA ILE A 10 5.67 2.18 -24.62
C ILE A 10 5.18 2.39 -23.18
N PRO A 11 5.99 2.14 -22.14
CA PRO A 11 5.60 2.48 -20.77
C PRO A 11 5.53 4.00 -20.64
N LEU A 12 4.36 4.52 -20.28
CA LEU A 12 4.19 5.93 -19.90
C LEU A 12 4.99 6.20 -18.63
N ASN A 13 5.80 7.25 -18.64
CA ASN A 13 6.57 7.65 -17.46
C ASN A 13 5.67 8.32 -16.41
N THR A 14 6.19 8.43 -15.19
CA THR A 14 5.47 8.97 -14.01
C THR A 14 4.91 10.38 -14.25
N ASP A 15 5.60 11.20 -15.05
CA ASP A 15 5.20 12.58 -15.33
C ASP A 15 3.99 12.64 -16.28
N GLN A 16 3.87 11.70 -17.21
CA GLN A 16 2.70 11.58 -18.09
C GLN A 16 1.46 11.09 -17.33
N LEU A 17 1.65 10.21 -16.34
CA LEU A 17 0.58 9.81 -15.42
C LEU A 17 0.12 10.96 -14.52
N TYR A 18 1.04 11.82 -14.09
CA TYR A 18 0.74 12.99 -13.27
C TYR A 18 -0.04 14.06 -14.05
N GLY A 19 0.33 14.30 -15.31
CA GLY A 19 -0.37 15.25 -16.18
C GLY A 19 -1.83 14.85 -16.49
N MET A 20 -2.13 13.55 -16.54
CA MET A 20 -3.51 13.06 -16.73
C MET A 20 -4.38 13.17 -15.47
N LEU A 21 -3.78 13.09 -14.28
CA LEU A 21 -4.50 13.23 -13.00
C LEU A 21 -4.88 14.68 -12.67
N LEU A 22 -4.12 15.66 -13.16
CA LEU A 22 -4.34 17.08 -12.87
C LEU A 22 -5.40 17.76 -13.76
N ASN A 23 -5.95 17.07 -14.75
CA ASN A 23 -6.96 17.62 -15.68
C ASN A 23 -8.42 17.27 -15.32
N ILE A 24 -8.69 16.72 -14.15
CA ILE A 24 -10.04 16.47 -13.66
C ILE A 24 -10.51 17.71 -12.90
N LYS A 25 -11.51 18.40 -13.49
CA LYS A 25 -12.15 19.60 -12.95
C LYS A 25 -12.56 19.44 -11.48
N GLU A 26 -12.31 20.49 -10.70
CA GLU A 26 -12.57 20.64 -9.27
C GLU A 26 -14.06 20.52 -8.89
N GLU A 27 -14.36 19.84 -7.78
CA GLU A 27 -15.52 20.07 -6.90
C GLU A 27 -15.27 19.42 -5.50
N PRO A 28 -16.04 19.76 -4.43
CA PRO A 28 -15.76 20.79 -3.44
C PRO A 28 -15.01 20.30 -2.18
N GLN A 29 -14.35 21.27 -1.54
CA GLN A 29 -13.40 21.13 -0.42
C GLN A 29 -14.04 20.67 0.90
N THR A 30 -13.58 19.54 1.44
CA THR A 30 -13.49 19.28 2.89
C THR A 30 -12.06 19.56 3.36
N PRO A 31 -11.80 19.96 4.62
CA PRO A 31 -10.51 20.53 5.02
C PRO A 31 -9.36 19.57 4.71
N ASN A 32 -8.62 19.93 3.66
CA ASN A 32 -7.48 19.24 3.12
C ASN A 32 -6.33 19.43 4.09
N VAL A 33 -6.17 18.53 5.06
CA VAL A 33 -4.90 18.39 5.78
C VAL A 33 -3.99 17.60 4.84
N PRO A 34 -2.96 18.21 4.24
CA PRO A 34 -2.10 17.50 3.33
C PRO A 34 -1.43 16.33 4.08
N PRO A 35 -1.20 15.17 3.41
CA PRO A 35 -0.45 14.06 4.00
C PRO A 35 0.90 14.49 4.60
N GLU A 36 1.44 15.60 4.09
CA GLU A 36 2.64 16.33 4.51
C GLU A 36 2.64 16.70 6.00
N VAL A 37 1.47 16.90 6.62
CA VAL A 37 1.36 17.26 8.05
C VAL A 37 1.26 16.02 8.95
N MET A 38 0.83 14.86 8.42
CA MET A 38 0.59 13.65 9.24
C MET A 38 1.85 12.81 9.52
N PHE A 39 2.89 12.89 8.70
CA PHE A 39 4.05 11.99 8.79
C PHE A 39 5.40 12.71 8.61
N PRO A 40 5.92 13.40 9.65
CA PRO A 40 7.14 14.21 9.54
C PRO A 40 8.41 13.40 9.17
N LYS A 41 8.42 12.08 9.41
CA LYS A 41 9.56 11.21 9.06
C LYS A 41 9.75 11.04 7.55
N ILE A 42 8.66 11.00 6.77
CA ILE A 42 8.70 10.86 5.31
C ILE A 42 9.26 12.14 4.66
N ASN A 43 8.96 13.31 5.26
CA ASN A 43 9.41 14.61 4.76
C ASN A 43 10.93 14.84 4.88
N ALA A 44 11.58 14.27 5.90
CA ALA A 44 13.03 14.40 6.06
C ALA A 44 13.77 13.66 4.93
N THR A 45 13.35 12.43 4.64
CA THR A 45 13.93 11.59 3.58
C THR A 45 13.73 12.19 2.18
N LEU A 46 12.55 12.76 1.90
CA LEU A 46 12.29 13.39 0.60
C LEU A 46 13.03 14.71 0.39
N LYS A 47 13.34 15.46 1.46
CA LYS A 47 14.15 16.68 1.36
C LYS A 47 15.63 16.38 1.12
N GLU A 48 16.15 15.32 1.71
CA GLU A 48 17.54 14.88 1.48
C GLU A 48 17.74 14.38 0.04
N VAL A 49 16.81 13.58 -0.48
CA VAL A 49 16.88 13.08 -1.87
C VAL A 49 16.79 14.21 -2.90
N LYS A 50 15.97 15.25 -2.65
CA LYS A 50 15.89 16.42 -3.55
C LYS A 50 17.18 17.26 -3.55
N LYS A 51 17.91 17.30 -2.44
CA LYS A 51 19.14 18.10 -2.32
C LYS A 51 20.35 17.44 -3.02
N GLU A 52 20.35 16.11 -3.14
CA GLU A 52 21.42 15.36 -3.82
C GLU A 52 21.33 15.35 -5.35
N ILE A 53 20.15 15.64 -5.92
CA ILE A 53 19.95 15.62 -7.38
C ILE A 53 20.46 16.90 -8.06
N GLU A 54 20.63 18.01 -7.33
CA GLU A 54 21.05 19.31 -7.91
C GLU A 54 22.56 19.58 -7.90
N VAL A 55 23.40 18.76 -7.27
CA VAL A 55 24.85 19.02 -7.23
C VAL A 55 25.66 17.72 -7.46
N GLY A 56 26.42 17.70 -8.54
CA GLY A 56 27.17 16.53 -9.02
C GLY A 56 28.14 15.87 -8.01
N GLN A 57 28.24 14.54 -8.15
CA GLN A 57 29.08 13.55 -7.44
C GLN A 57 30.59 13.86 -7.33
N PRO A 58 31.42 13.06 -6.59
CA PRO A 58 31.14 12.05 -5.54
C PRO A 58 32.06 12.16 -4.30
N SER A 59 31.65 11.65 -3.12
CA SER A 59 32.64 11.21 -2.12
C SER A 59 32.15 10.04 -1.26
N ASN A 60 33.09 9.12 -1.00
CA ASN A 60 33.01 7.91 -0.20
C ASN A 60 32.05 7.99 1.01
N ALA A 61 30.86 7.45 0.84
CA ALA A 61 30.08 6.92 1.94
C ALA A 61 29.89 5.42 1.69
N LYS A 62 30.35 4.59 2.63
CA LYS A 62 29.93 3.19 2.71
C LYS A 62 28.43 3.19 3.05
N ASN A 63 27.60 3.44 2.05
CA ASN A 63 26.16 3.36 2.20
C ASN A 63 25.81 1.88 2.15
N ASN A 64 25.37 1.35 3.29
CA ASN A 64 24.74 0.05 3.37
C ASN A 64 23.53 0.05 2.42
N VAL A 65 23.74 -0.53 1.25
CA VAL A 65 22.69 -0.91 0.29
C VAL A 65 21.79 -1.91 1.03
N GLY A 66 20.54 -1.54 1.35
CA GLY A 66 19.72 -2.44 2.17
C GLY A 66 18.21 -2.23 2.19
N ASP A 67 17.71 -0.99 2.19
CA ASP A 67 16.25 -0.77 2.22
C ASP A 67 15.71 -0.59 0.81
N LEU A 68 15.83 -1.65 0.00
CA LEU A 68 15.09 -1.72 -1.26
C LEU A 68 13.60 -1.65 -0.92
N GLU A 69 12.86 -0.74 -1.54
CA GLU A 69 11.40 -0.76 -1.51
C GLU A 69 10.92 -2.14 -1.99
N LYS A 70 10.14 -2.82 -1.15
CA LYS A 70 9.62 -4.15 -1.45
C LYS A 70 8.13 -4.07 -1.63
N GLU A 71 7.68 -4.63 -2.74
CA GLU A 71 6.28 -4.82 -3.06
C GLU A 71 5.95 -6.32 -2.99
N VAL A 72 4.91 -6.67 -2.25
CA VAL A 72 4.44 -8.06 -2.16
C VAL A 72 2.93 -8.10 -2.41
N SER A 73 2.54 -8.80 -3.47
CA SER A 73 1.15 -8.99 -3.86
C SER A 73 0.62 -10.36 -3.43
N PHE A 74 -0.63 -10.41 -2.97
CA PHE A 74 -1.26 -11.63 -2.48
C PHE A 74 -2.79 -11.54 -2.53
N ILE A 75 -3.46 -12.69 -2.46
CA ILE A 75 -4.92 -12.76 -2.38
C ILE A 75 -5.34 -13.19 -0.99
N LYS A 76 -6.31 -12.48 -0.40
CA LYS A 76 -6.96 -12.86 0.85
C LYS A 76 -8.42 -13.19 0.60
N GLU A 77 -8.80 -14.45 0.77
CA GLU A 77 -10.21 -14.86 0.74
C GLU A 77 -10.84 -14.75 2.14
N ILE A 78 -12.07 -14.21 2.18
CA ILE A 78 -12.87 -14.13 3.39
C ILE A 78 -13.46 -15.50 3.70
N SER A 79 -12.92 -16.13 4.75
CA SER A 79 -13.39 -17.42 5.24
C SER A 79 -14.73 -17.31 5.99
N LYS A 80 -15.32 -18.45 6.36
CA LYS A 80 -16.50 -18.51 7.26
C LYS A 80 -16.26 -17.83 8.61
N SER A 81 -15.02 -17.88 9.12
CA SER A 81 -14.64 -17.13 10.32
C SER A 81 -14.48 -15.64 10.04
N GLY A 82 -14.21 -15.27 8.78
CA GLY A 82 -14.02 -13.89 8.33
C GLY A 82 -15.26 -13.08 8.06
N SER A 83 -16.40 -13.74 7.87
CA SER A 83 -17.69 -13.06 7.84
C SER A 83 -18.23 -12.72 9.24
N ARG A 84 -17.60 -13.22 10.31
CA ARG A 84 -17.98 -12.89 11.69
C ARG A 84 -17.24 -11.61 12.10
N GLY A 85 -17.96 -10.62 12.64
CA GLY A 85 -17.53 -9.21 12.76
C GLY A 85 -16.24 -8.89 13.54
N ASN A 86 -15.55 -9.87 14.12
CA ASN A 86 -14.32 -9.68 14.89
C ASN A 86 -13.09 -10.36 14.24
N GLN A 87 -13.11 -10.66 12.92
CA GLN A 87 -11.97 -11.32 12.30
C GLN A 87 -10.78 -10.37 12.09
N VAL A 88 -9.64 -10.83 12.59
CA VAL A 88 -8.31 -10.27 12.41
C VAL A 88 -7.79 -10.57 10.99
N PHE A 89 -7.31 -9.55 10.28
CA PHE A 89 -6.58 -9.74 9.02
C PHE A 89 -5.12 -10.03 9.31
N HIS A 90 -4.72 -11.29 9.23
CA HIS A 90 -3.31 -11.66 9.31
C HIS A 90 -2.60 -11.41 7.98
N PHE A 91 -1.44 -10.76 8.04
CA PHE A 91 -0.54 -10.70 6.91
C PHE A 91 -0.04 -12.11 6.56
N PRO A 92 0.08 -12.44 5.27
CA PRO A 92 0.81 -13.64 4.86
C PRO A 92 2.24 -13.63 5.37
N ALA A 93 2.79 -14.81 5.64
CA ALA A 93 4.17 -14.96 6.10
C ALA A 93 5.17 -14.29 5.15
N GLU A 94 4.91 -14.32 3.84
CA GLU A 94 5.74 -13.68 2.83
C GLU A 94 5.82 -12.16 2.99
N VAL A 95 4.68 -11.49 3.22
CA VAL A 95 4.65 -10.05 3.47
C VAL A 95 5.42 -9.71 4.73
N ARG A 96 5.24 -10.49 5.80
CA ARG A 96 5.98 -10.33 7.06
C ARG A 96 7.48 -10.45 6.88
N LEU A 97 7.94 -11.47 6.16
CA LEU A 97 9.37 -11.77 6.04
C LEU A 97 10.08 -10.88 5.04
N LYS A 98 9.38 -10.47 3.99
CA LYS A 98 9.98 -9.70 2.90
C LYS A 98 9.80 -8.20 3.10
N ALA A 99 8.59 -7.72 3.39
CA ALA A 99 8.24 -6.31 3.22
C ALA A 99 7.86 -5.56 4.52
N LEU A 100 7.45 -6.25 5.58
CA LEU A 100 7.14 -5.55 6.84
C LEU A 100 8.41 -5.29 7.65
N CYS A 101 8.60 -4.04 8.09
CA CYS A 101 9.64 -3.72 9.04
C CYS A 101 9.33 -4.39 10.40
N PRO A 102 10.29 -5.03 11.08
CA PRO A 102 10.03 -5.72 12.35
C PRO A 102 9.46 -4.84 13.47
N ASP A 103 9.75 -3.54 13.46
CA ASP A 103 9.31 -2.55 14.45
C ASP A 103 8.02 -1.82 14.07
N ILE A 104 7.49 -2.01 12.85
CA ILE A 104 6.28 -1.34 12.36
C ILE A 104 5.10 -1.46 13.33
N THR A 105 4.37 -0.36 13.53
CA THR A 105 3.23 -0.31 14.47
C THR A 105 1.91 0.10 13.81
N SER A 106 1.97 0.61 12.58
CA SER A 106 0.82 1.03 11.79
C SER A 106 1.12 0.97 10.31
N CYS A 107 0.07 0.92 9.49
CA CYS A 107 0.14 1.10 8.04
C CYS A 107 -1.12 1.84 7.57
N LEU A 108 -1.15 2.28 6.33
CA LEU A 108 -2.38 2.75 5.68
C LEU A 108 -3.04 1.61 4.90
N ILE A 109 -4.35 1.59 4.85
CA ILE A 109 -5.12 0.78 3.89
C ILE A 109 -5.61 1.73 2.80
N ARG A 110 -5.28 1.46 1.54
CA ARG A 110 -5.81 2.21 0.40
C ARG A 110 -6.73 1.32 -0.41
N ASP A 111 -7.99 1.68 -0.47
CA ASP A 111 -8.96 1.00 -1.32
C ASP A 111 -8.97 1.59 -2.72
N PHE A 112 -8.77 0.75 -3.74
CA PHE A 112 -8.77 1.20 -5.13
C PHE A 112 -10.10 1.81 -5.58
N ASP A 113 -11.23 1.34 -5.04
CA ASP A 113 -12.55 1.78 -5.50
C ASP A 113 -12.95 3.13 -4.87
N MET A 114 -12.57 3.37 -3.62
CA MET A 114 -12.89 4.61 -2.90
C MET A 114 -11.80 5.68 -3.00
N GLY A 115 -10.55 5.28 -3.26
CA GLY A 115 -9.40 6.19 -3.29
C GLY A 115 -8.93 6.69 -1.92
N GLU A 116 -9.69 6.44 -0.86
CA GLU A 116 -9.38 6.86 0.51
C GLU A 116 -8.27 6.04 1.16
N TYR A 117 -7.51 6.72 2.02
CA TYR A 117 -6.49 6.12 2.89
C TYR A 117 -7.03 6.01 4.31
N LEU A 118 -7.02 4.80 4.85
CA LEU A 118 -7.50 4.51 6.20
C LEU A 118 -6.32 4.12 7.10
N PRO A 119 -6.04 4.87 8.18
CA PRO A 119 -4.99 4.49 9.12
C PRO A 119 -5.35 3.20 9.84
N CYS A 120 -4.39 2.29 9.92
CA CYS A 120 -4.58 0.98 10.53
C CYS A 120 -3.44 0.63 11.48
N LYS A 121 -3.79 0.19 12.69
CA LYS A 121 -2.82 -0.34 13.66
C LYS A 121 -2.37 -1.73 13.23
N ILE A 122 -1.08 -2.01 13.36
CA ILE A 122 -0.54 -3.37 13.26
C ILE A 122 -0.42 -3.97 14.66
N ILE A 123 -0.97 -5.17 14.83
CA ILE A 123 -0.93 -5.96 16.05
C ILE A 123 0.05 -7.11 15.84
N LYS A 124 1.07 -7.18 16.70
CA LYS A 124 2.04 -8.28 16.75
C LYS A 124 1.57 -9.31 17.77
N SER A 125 1.52 -10.57 17.38
CA SER A 125 1.25 -11.68 18.29
C SER A 125 2.54 -12.07 19.01
N ASN A 126 2.52 -12.08 20.34
CA ASN A 126 3.61 -12.63 21.14
C ASN A 126 3.56 -14.17 21.21
N LYS A 127 2.46 -14.80 20.78
CA LYS A 127 2.20 -16.24 20.97
C LYS A 127 2.61 -17.10 19.78
N THR A 128 2.72 -16.53 18.59
CA THR A 128 2.91 -17.25 17.33
C THR A 128 3.94 -16.54 16.48
N ASN A 129 5.13 -17.12 16.27
CA ASN A 129 6.18 -16.79 15.28
C ASN A 129 6.19 -15.36 14.68
N GLY A 130 6.03 -14.33 15.51
CA GLY A 130 5.93 -12.94 15.06
C GLY A 130 4.78 -12.67 14.08
N GLU A 131 3.65 -13.37 14.16
CA GLU A 131 2.46 -13.08 13.35
C GLU A 131 2.06 -11.61 13.48
N MET A 132 1.88 -10.96 12.35
CA MET A 132 1.44 -9.58 12.27
C MET A 132 0.04 -9.53 11.66
N SER A 133 -0.79 -8.65 12.20
CA SER A 133 -2.17 -8.52 11.76
C SER A 133 -2.67 -7.08 11.84
N LEU A 134 -3.74 -6.79 11.09
CA LEU A 134 -4.39 -5.49 11.11
C LEU A 134 -5.42 -5.41 12.25
N GLY A 135 -5.40 -4.27 12.95
CA GLY A 135 -6.27 -3.96 14.09
C GLY A 135 -7.42 -3.01 13.76
N LYS A 136 -7.59 -1.95 14.57
CA LYS A 136 -8.77 -1.06 14.58
C LYS A 136 -9.19 -0.53 13.19
N GLY A 137 -8.24 -0.14 12.34
CA GLY A 137 -8.54 0.35 10.98
C GLY A 137 -9.14 -0.71 10.07
N TRP A 138 -8.68 -1.96 10.20
CA TRP A 138 -9.23 -3.08 9.44
C TRP A 138 -10.66 -3.41 9.83
N TYR A 139 -11.01 -3.42 11.12
CA TYR A 139 -12.39 -3.72 11.53
C TYR A 139 -13.38 -2.70 10.98
N SER A 140 -13.03 -1.40 11.02
CA SER A 140 -13.83 -0.34 10.42
C SER A 140 -13.98 -0.52 8.91
N PHE A 141 -12.87 -0.80 8.22
CA PHE A 141 -12.85 -1.06 6.78
C PHE A 141 -13.73 -2.26 6.40
N ALA A 142 -13.52 -3.41 7.04
CA ALA A 142 -14.28 -4.65 6.81
C ALA A 142 -15.78 -4.45 7.04
N LYS A 143 -16.16 -3.73 8.10
CA LYS A 143 -17.56 -3.40 8.41
C LYS A 143 -18.17 -2.52 7.33
N SER A 144 -17.46 -1.48 6.87
CA SER A 144 -17.94 -0.58 5.81
C SER A 144 -18.18 -1.33 4.49
N LYS A 145 -17.32 -2.31 4.17
CA LYS A 145 -17.40 -3.12 2.95
C LYS A 145 -18.44 -4.24 3.03
N LYS A 146 -19.08 -4.49 4.19
CA LYS A 146 -20.09 -5.56 4.34
C LYS A 146 -19.62 -6.89 3.72
N LEU A 147 -18.42 -7.32 4.12
CA LEU A 147 -17.76 -8.48 3.52
C LEU A 147 -18.54 -9.77 3.73
N LYS A 148 -18.56 -10.63 2.71
CA LYS A 148 -19.22 -11.94 2.74
C LYS A 148 -18.22 -13.06 2.56
N VAL A 149 -18.58 -14.25 3.00
CA VAL A 149 -17.76 -15.46 2.81
C VAL A 149 -17.54 -15.69 1.31
N GLY A 150 -16.27 -15.88 0.94
CA GLY A 150 -15.81 -16.07 -0.43
C GLY A 150 -15.57 -14.78 -1.21
N ASP A 151 -15.82 -13.60 -0.62
CA ASP A 151 -15.23 -12.36 -1.15
C ASP A 151 -13.70 -12.46 -1.08
N LYS A 152 -13.01 -11.88 -2.06
CA LYS A 152 -11.56 -11.90 -2.16
C LYS A 152 -11.01 -10.48 -2.19
N PHE A 153 -9.92 -10.25 -1.49
CA PHE A 153 -9.10 -9.06 -1.66
C PHE A 153 -7.88 -9.41 -2.48
N HIS A 154 -7.64 -8.63 -3.53
CA HIS A 154 -6.34 -8.54 -4.18
C HIS A 154 -5.57 -7.45 -3.48
N CYS A 155 -4.48 -7.84 -2.84
CA CYS A 155 -3.71 -6.99 -1.96
C CYS A 155 -2.30 -6.80 -2.49
N THR A 156 -1.75 -5.60 -2.29
CA THR A 156 -0.35 -5.30 -2.54
C THR A 156 0.17 -4.46 -1.38
N TYR A 157 1.20 -4.95 -0.68
CA TYR A 157 1.85 -4.20 0.38
C TYR A 157 3.15 -3.58 -0.14
N ARG A 158 3.35 -2.29 0.09
CA ARG A 158 4.58 -1.55 -0.26
C ARG A 158 5.30 -1.07 0.99
N SER A 159 6.53 -1.52 1.18
CA SER A 159 7.30 -1.23 2.40
C SER A 159 7.75 0.23 2.50
N GLY A 160 8.16 0.86 1.40
CA GLY A 160 8.62 2.26 1.38
C GLY A 160 7.53 3.27 1.72
N GLU A 161 6.27 2.90 1.46
CA GLU A 161 5.12 3.75 1.73
C GLU A 161 4.35 3.35 3.01
N GLU A 162 4.60 2.14 3.52
CA GLU A 162 3.78 1.48 4.56
C GLU A 162 2.28 1.43 4.20
N ILE A 163 1.98 1.14 2.93
CA ILE A 163 0.61 1.09 2.40
C ILE A 163 0.24 -0.34 2.01
N LEU A 164 -0.93 -0.78 2.48
CA LEU A 164 -1.65 -1.94 1.96
C LEU A 164 -2.71 -1.47 0.96
N TYR A 165 -2.43 -1.65 -0.31
CA TYR A 165 -3.40 -1.47 -1.38
C TYR A 165 -4.35 -2.66 -1.40
N VAL A 166 -5.65 -2.40 -1.49
CA VAL A 166 -6.69 -3.43 -1.53
C VAL A 166 -7.66 -3.18 -2.67
N ARG A 167 -8.01 -4.24 -3.39
CA ARG A 167 -9.12 -4.27 -4.34
C ARG A 167 -10.05 -5.42 -3.98
N LEU A 168 -11.32 -5.11 -3.78
CA LEU A 168 -12.33 -6.09 -3.39
C LEU A 168 -12.98 -6.74 -4.62
N GLN A 169 -12.82 -8.05 -4.76
CA GLN A 169 -13.57 -8.87 -5.69
C GLN A 169 -14.69 -9.61 -4.95
N ARG A 170 -15.93 -9.37 -5.34
CA ARG A 170 -17.09 -10.02 -4.72
C ARG A 170 -17.25 -11.44 -5.23
N LYS A 171 -17.70 -12.34 -4.36
CA LYS A 171 -18.08 -13.68 -4.80
C LYS A 171 -19.21 -13.60 -5.83
N GLY A 172 -19.01 -14.22 -7.00
CA GLY A 172 -20.02 -14.32 -8.06
C GLY A 172 -20.13 -13.09 -8.97
N LYS A 173 -19.15 -12.19 -8.93
CA LYS A 173 -18.94 -11.13 -9.91
C LYS A 173 -17.53 -11.25 -10.48
#